data_AF-A0A6S7A3I3-F1
#
_entry.id   AF-A0A6S7A3I3-F1
#
_cell.length_a   1.000
_cell.length_b   1.000
_cell.length_c   1.000
_cell.angle_alpha   90.00
_cell.angle_beta   90.00
_cell.angle_gamma   90.00
#
_symmetry.space_group_name_H-M   'P 1'
#
loop_
_entity.id
_entity.type
_entity.pdbx_description
1 polymer ?
#
loop_
_entity_poly.entity_id
_entity_poly.type
_entity_poly.pdbx_seq_one_letter_code
_entity_poly.pdbx_strand_id
1 'polypeptide(L)'
;MNPTLIKWITSVVFGLLVGRAAFGVVNPILIVLFGLNHPAGQPYVADAPDVLDRMLITGTIISALITIGVAAALLRIPDNRGRAGWGCVLLGVTLLLTLAASVLTMNPSLQDAATAGAQAANDTKTALFFWTLIFGLPYLGGGLLLTIGGSVLIRKRRAPALQ
;
A
#
# COMPACT_ATOMS: atom_id res chain seq x y z
N MET A 1 21.57 9.04 22.06
CA MET A 1 21.36 7.68 21.49
C MET A 1 22.46 7.38 20.48
N ASN A 2 22.90 6.12 20.39
CA ASN A 2 23.94 5.71 19.44
C ASN A 2 23.46 5.94 17.98
N PRO A 3 24.22 6.67 17.13
CA PRO A 3 23.82 6.98 15.76
C PRO A 3 23.62 5.72 14.88
N THR A 4 24.37 4.65 15.16
CA THR A 4 24.21 3.35 14.47
C THR A 4 22.88 2.69 14.81
N LEU A 5 22.44 2.81 16.07
CA LEU A 5 21.16 2.27 16.53
C LEU A 5 19.98 3.01 15.89
N ILE A 6 20.04 4.35 15.84
CA ILE A 6 19.01 5.16 15.16
C ILE A 6 18.91 4.75 13.69
N LYS A 7 20.05 4.53 13.03
CA LYS A 7 20.08 4.09 11.64
C LYS A 7 19.36 2.77 11.40
N TRP A 8 19.60 1.80 12.26
CA TRP A 8 18.93 0.51 12.21
C TRP A 8 17.43 0.63 12.44
N ILE A 9 17.04 1.28 13.54
CA ILE A 9 15.64 1.44 13.92
C ILE A 9 14.85 2.13 12.81
N THR A 10 15.34 3.27 12.30
CA THR A 10 14.64 4.00 11.23
C THR A 10 14.46 3.14 9.97
N SER A 11 15.49 2.38 9.57
CA SER A 11 15.40 1.53 8.38
C SER A 11 14.41 0.39 8.55
N VAL A 12 14.42 -0.27 9.71
CA VAL A 12 13.50 -1.38 10.02
C VAL A 12 12.06 -0.88 10.11
N VAL A 13 11.82 0.25 10.80
CA VAL A 13 10.48 0.83 10.93
C VAL A 13 9.91 1.19 9.56
N PHE A 14 10.67 1.89 8.71
CA PHE A 14 10.20 2.20 7.36
C PHE A 14 10.02 0.94 6.51
N GLY A 15 10.92 -0.04 6.62
CA GLY A 15 10.77 -1.33 5.94
C GLY A 15 9.46 -2.01 6.31
N LEU A 16 9.13 -2.10 7.60
CA LEU A 16 7.89 -2.72 8.09
C LEU A 16 6.65 -1.96 7.62
N LEU A 17 6.65 -0.63 7.72
CA LEU A 17 5.52 0.20 7.28
C LEU A 17 5.28 0.06 5.78
N VAL A 18 6.35 0.10 4.96
CA VAL A 18 6.24 -0.07 3.51
C VAL A 18 5.80 -1.49 3.16
N GLY A 19 6.40 -2.53 3.76
CA GLY A 19 6.00 -3.91 3.50
C GLY A 19 4.54 -4.19 3.87
N ARG A 20 4.05 -3.60 4.98
CA ARG A 20 2.65 -3.71 5.39
C ARG A 20 1.70 -2.97 4.47
N ALA A 21 2.08 -1.78 4.02
CA ALA A 21 1.30 -1.01 3.05
C ALA A 21 1.27 -1.69 1.68
N ALA A 22 2.42 -2.22 1.22
CA ALA A 22 2.54 -2.90 -0.05
C ALA A 22 1.66 -4.15 -0.16
N PHE A 23 1.29 -4.76 0.97
CA PHE A 23 0.30 -5.85 0.98
C PHE A 23 -1.04 -5.42 0.38
N GLY A 24 -1.44 -4.15 0.52
CA GLY A 24 -2.65 -3.62 -0.13
C GLY A 24 -2.61 -3.64 -1.66
N VAL A 25 -1.41 -3.66 -2.25
CA VAL A 25 -1.21 -3.81 -3.70
C VAL A 25 -1.00 -5.28 -4.08
N VAL A 26 -0.24 -6.03 -3.28
CA VAL A 26 0.08 -7.43 -3.56
C VAL A 26 -1.14 -8.34 -3.42
N ASN A 27 -1.98 -8.11 -2.41
CA ASN A 27 -3.13 -8.95 -2.11
C ASN A 27 -4.11 -9.11 -3.29
N PRO A 28 -4.60 -8.05 -3.96
CA PRO A 28 -5.51 -8.22 -5.10
C PRO A 28 -4.85 -8.98 -6.27
N ILE A 29 -3.54 -8.85 -6.47
CA ILE A 29 -2.81 -9.62 -7.49
C ILE A 29 -2.79 -11.10 -7.12
N LEU A 30 -2.55 -11.43 -5.85
CA LEU A 30 -2.57 -12.80 -5.36
C LEU A 30 -3.96 -13.43 -5.45
N ILE A 31 -5.02 -12.67 -5.18
CA ILE A 31 -6.41 -13.15 -5.34
C ILE A 31 -6.64 -13.62 -6.77
N VAL A 32 -6.19 -12.85 -7.77
CA VAL A 32 -6.31 -13.23 -9.18
C VAL A 32 -5.41 -14.40 -9.54
N LEU A 33 -4.14 -14.39 -9.09
CA LEU A 33 -3.17 -15.44 -9.40
C LEU A 33 -3.57 -16.82 -8.85
N PHE A 34 -4.19 -16.84 -7.67
CA PHE A 34 -4.65 -18.07 -7.02
C PHE A 34 -6.10 -18.44 -7.39
N GLY A 35 -6.73 -17.72 -8.33
CA GLY A 35 -8.09 -18.03 -8.81
C GLY A 35 -9.21 -17.73 -7.82
N LEU A 36 -8.94 -16.96 -6.77
CA LEU A 36 -9.90 -16.67 -5.71
C LEU A 36 -10.92 -15.57 -6.08
N ASN A 37 -10.80 -14.99 -7.27
CA ASN A 37 -11.72 -13.99 -7.83
C ASN A 37 -13.02 -14.61 -8.37
N HIS A 38 -13.84 -15.15 -7.46
CA HIS A 38 -15.14 -15.72 -7.83
C HIS A 38 -16.12 -14.63 -8.28
N PRO A 39 -16.89 -14.84 -9.38
CA PRO A 39 -17.89 -13.88 -9.84
C PRO A 39 -19.01 -13.74 -8.80
N ALA A 40 -19.39 -12.48 -8.53
CA ALA A 40 -20.49 -12.17 -7.62
C ALA A 40 -21.79 -12.81 -8.11
N GLY A 41 -22.34 -13.75 -7.33
CA GLY A 41 -23.62 -14.43 -7.63
C GLY A 41 -23.52 -15.94 -7.87
N GLN A 42 -22.32 -16.51 -7.96
CA GLN A 42 -22.12 -17.96 -7.91
C GLN A 42 -21.89 -18.41 -6.46
N PRO A 43 -22.39 -19.59 -6.03
CA PRO A 43 -21.99 -20.18 -4.75
C PRO A 43 -20.47 -20.28 -4.70
N TYR A 44 -19.85 -19.80 -3.63
CA TYR A 44 -18.43 -20.01 -3.42
C TYR A 44 -18.17 -21.51 -3.33
N VAL A 45 -17.59 -22.08 -4.39
CA VAL A 45 -17.05 -23.43 -4.36
C VAL A 45 -15.63 -23.25 -3.86
N ALA A 46 -15.33 -23.77 -2.67
CA ALA A 46 -13.97 -23.74 -2.19
C ALA A 46 -13.09 -24.51 -3.19
N ASP A 47 -12.19 -23.80 -3.88
CA ASP A 47 -10.99 -24.43 -4.39
C ASP A 47 -10.31 -25.18 -3.25
N ALA A 48 -9.52 -26.20 -3.58
CA ALA A 48 -8.87 -27.09 -2.61
C ALA A 48 -8.44 -26.32 -1.34
N PRO A 49 -8.72 -26.84 -0.13
CA PRO A 49 -8.69 -26.06 1.11
C PRO A 49 -7.32 -25.43 1.42
N ASP A 50 -6.28 -25.86 0.73
CA ASP A 50 -4.90 -25.38 0.82
C ASP A 50 -4.59 -24.16 -0.08
N VAL A 51 -5.47 -23.77 -1.01
CA VAL A 51 -5.22 -22.65 -1.93
C VAL A 51 -5.13 -21.31 -1.18
N LEU A 52 -6.02 -21.07 -0.23
CA LEU A 52 -5.98 -19.87 0.62
C LEU A 52 -4.71 -19.84 1.47
N ASP A 53 -4.33 -20.98 2.06
CA ASP A 53 -3.10 -21.08 2.87
C ASP A 53 -1.86 -20.80 2.03
N ARG A 54 -1.78 -21.37 0.81
CA ARG A 54 -0.68 -21.10 -0.13
C ARG A 54 -0.63 -19.63 -0.53
N MET A 55 -1.78 -18.99 -0.77
CA MET A 55 -1.86 -17.57 -1.08
C MET A 55 -1.35 -16.71 0.09
N LEU A 56 -1.77 -17.01 1.33
CA LEU A 56 -1.34 -16.28 2.52
C LEU A 56 0.16 -16.46 2.79
N ILE A 57 0.68 -17.69 2.64
CA ILE A 57 2.12 -17.97 2.74
C ILE A 57 2.88 -17.20 1.67
N THR A 58 2.41 -17.20 0.43
CA THR A 58 3.05 -16.48 -0.68
C THR A 58 3.05 -14.97 -0.42
N GLY A 59 1.92 -14.40 0.02
CA GLY A 59 1.80 -12.98 0.33
C GLY A 59 2.64 -12.53 1.52
N THR A 60 2.75 -13.37 2.55
CA THR A 60 3.64 -13.10 3.70
C THR A 60 5.11 -13.14 3.30
N ILE A 61 5.52 -14.11 2.47
CA ILE A 61 6.89 -14.16 1.91
C ILE A 61 7.18 -12.91 1.09
N ILE A 62 6.29 -12.51 0.17
CA ILE A 62 6.48 -11.31 -0.65
C ILE A 62 6.57 -10.05 0.22
N SER A 63 5.68 -9.90 1.21
CA SER A 63 5.70 -8.74 2.13
C SER A 63 6.99 -8.71 2.98
N ALA A 64 7.48 -9.86 3.42
CA ALA A 64 8.76 -9.98 4.11
C ALA A 64 9.94 -9.58 3.21
N LEU A 65 9.95 -10.03 1.95
CA LEU A 65 10.98 -9.64 0.98
C LEU A 65 10.97 -8.14 0.70
N ILE A 66 9.79 -7.52 0.54
CA ILE A 66 9.67 -6.06 0.39
C ILE A 66 10.19 -5.34 1.63
N THR A 67 9.81 -5.80 2.82
CA THR A 67 10.27 -5.24 4.11
C THR A 67 11.79 -5.26 4.20
N ILE A 68 12.41 -6.41 3.94
CA ILE A 68 13.86 -6.60 3.99
C ILE A 68 14.53 -5.74 2.91
N GLY A 69 14.00 -5.73 1.68
CA GLY A 69 14.53 -4.95 0.57
C GLY A 69 14.56 -3.46 0.85
N VAL A 70 13.45 -2.91 1.38
CA VAL A 70 13.35 -1.49 1.76
C VAL A 70 14.29 -1.15 2.91
N ALA A 71 14.31 -1.98 3.96
CA ALA A 71 15.21 -1.77 5.09
C ALA A 71 16.67 -1.79 4.65
N ALA A 72 17.06 -2.77 3.82
CA ALA A 72 18.41 -2.87 3.27
C ALA A 72 18.78 -1.67 2.38
N ALA A 73 17.85 -1.19 1.55
CA ALA A 73 18.05 -0.01 0.72
C ALA A 73 18.27 1.26 1.56
N LEU A 74 17.47 1.44 2.63
CA LEU A 74 17.60 2.58 3.55
C LEU A 74 18.87 2.52 4.40
N LEU A 75 19.35 1.32 4.75
CA LEU A 75 20.62 1.13 5.45
C LEU A 75 21.84 1.56 4.61
N ARG A 76 21.74 1.51 3.28
CA ARG A 76 22.83 1.99 2.40
C ARG A 76 22.99 3.51 2.41
N ILE A 77 21.98 4.25 2.86
CA ILE A 77 22.04 5.71 2.95
C ILE A 77 22.81 6.09 4.23
N PRO A 78 23.93 6.82 4.15
CA PRO A 78 24.74 7.16 5.33
C PRO A 78 24.07 8.23 6.20
N ASP A 79 23.40 9.21 5.58
CA ASP A 79 22.79 10.35 6.24
C ASP A 79 21.37 10.04 6.77
N ASN A 80 21.10 10.41 8.02
CA ASN A 80 19.81 10.19 8.68
C ASN A 80 18.68 11.00 8.02
N ARG A 81 18.94 12.24 7.58
CA ARG A 81 17.90 13.07 6.93
C ARG A 81 17.53 12.52 5.55
N GLY A 82 18.53 12.11 4.78
CA GLY A 82 18.31 11.45 3.49
C GLY A 82 17.53 10.14 3.65
N ARG A 83 17.86 9.35 4.68
CA ARG A 83 17.15 8.10 4.98
C ARG A 83 15.68 8.32 5.34
N ALA A 84 15.40 9.28 6.22
CA ALA A 84 14.02 9.64 6.56
C ALA A 84 13.26 10.17 5.33
N GLY A 85 13.91 10.99 4.50
CA GLY A 85 13.32 11.49 3.26
C GLY A 85 12.92 10.36 2.30
N TRP A 86 13.82 9.43 2.02
CA TRP A 86 13.53 8.26 1.17
C TRP A 86 12.51 7.31 1.80
N GLY A 87 12.57 7.11 3.12
CA GLY A 87 11.56 6.32 3.85
C GLY A 87 10.16 6.91 3.69
N CYS A 88 10.01 8.24 3.87
CA CYS A 88 8.76 8.94 3.65
C CYS A 88 8.28 8.87 2.20
N VAL A 89 9.17 9.03 1.21
CA VAL A 89 8.79 8.90 -0.21
C VAL A 89 8.30 7.49 -0.52
N LEU A 90 9.05 6.46 -0.14
CA LEU A 90 8.66 5.07 -0.40
C LEU A 90 7.32 4.73 0.26
N LEU A 91 7.15 5.12 1.52
CA LEU A 91 5.89 4.91 2.24
C LEU A 91 4.73 5.67 1.58
N GLY A 92 4.92 6.94 1.26
CA GLY A 92 3.92 7.78 0.62
C GLY A 92 3.47 7.23 -0.73
N VAL A 93 4.41 6.85 -1.59
CA VAL A 93 4.13 6.21 -2.89
C VAL A 93 3.39 4.89 -2.70
N THR A 94 3.79 4.07 -1.72
CA THR A 94 3.13 2.78 -1.45
C THR A 94 1.69 2.97 -0.99
N LEU A 95 1.39 3.98 -0.18
CA LEU A 95 0.03 4.32 0.22
C LEU A 95 -0.81 4.79 -0.97
N LEU A 96 -0.25 5.60 -1.86
CA LEU A 96 -0.93 6.05 -3.09
C LEU A 96 -1.21 4.89 -4.06
N LEU A 97 -0.26 3.95 -4.20
CA LEU A 97 -0.46 2.75 -5.00
C LEU A 97 -1.51 1.83 -4.38
N THR A 98 -1.55 1.71 -3.05
CA THR A 98 -2.59 0.95 -2.33
C THR A 98 -3.97 1.56 -2.57
N LEU A 99 -4.06 2.90 -2.51
CA LEU A 99 -5.27 3.62 -2.84
C LEU A 99 -5.70 3.33 -4.29
N ALA A 100 -4.78 3.47 -5.26
CA ALA A 100 -5.08 3.17 -6.66
C ALA A 100 -5.56 1.71 -6.86
N ALA A 101 -4.88 0.74 -6.24
CA ALA A 101 -5.27 -0.67 -6.31
C ALA A 101 -6.67 -0.91 -5.73
N SER A 102 -6.99 -0.29 -4.59
CA SER A 102 -8.32 -0.43 -3.97
C SER A 102 -9.45 0.18 -4.80
N VAL A 103 -9.22 1.33 -5.47
CA VAL A 103 -10.18 1.91 -6.42
C VAL A 103 -10.43 0.95 -7.60
N LEU A 104 -9.38 0.33 -8.14
CA LEU A 104 -9.51 -0.63 -9.25
C LEU A 104 -10.33 -1.87 -8.85
N THR A 105 -10.19 -2.34 -7.61
CA THR A 105 -11.00 -3.46 -7.10
C THR A 105 -12.46 -3.08 -6.83
N MET A 106 -12.78 -1.79 -6.71
CA MET A 106 -14.12 -1.26 -6.47
C MET A 106 -14.88 -0.92 -7.77
N ASN A 107 -14.38 -1.31 -8.95
CA ASN A 107 -14.88 -0.86 -10.25
C ASN A 107 -16.43 -0.95 -10.35
N PRO A 108 -17.13 0.20 -10.48
CA PRO A 108 -18.60 0.26 -10.49
C PRO A 108 -19.22 -0.41 -11.71
N SER A 109 -18.51 -0.53 -12.84
CA SER A 109 -19.01 -1.26 -14.02
C SER A 109 -19.17 -2.77 -13.78
N LEU A 110 -18.45 -3.34 -12.81
CA LEU A 110 -18.65 -4.72 -12.36
C LEU A 110 -19.80 -4.85 -11.34
N GLN A 111 -20.21 -3.75 -10.71
CA GLN A 111 -21.28 -3.68 -9.70
C GLN A 111 -22.63 -3.28 -10.32
N ASP A 112 -22.64 -2.56 -11.44
CA ASP A 112 -23.84 -2.21 -12.22
C ASP A 112 -24.56 -3.46 -12.76
N ALA A 113 -23.82 -4.53 -13.07
CA ALA A 113 -24.41 -5.81 -13.47
C ALA A 113 -25.14 -6.53 -12.31
N ALA A 114 -24.83 -6.18 -11.06
CA ALA A 114 -25.41 -6.80 -9.86
C ALA A 114 -26.52 -5.96 -9.19
N THR A 115 -26.72 -4.70 -9.60
CA THR A 115 -27.62 -3.74 -8.95
C THR A 115 -28.74 -3.28 -9.87
N ALA A 116 -29.65 -4.19 -10.24
CA ALA A 116 -30.78 -3.92 -11.14
C ALA A 116 -31.92 -3.03 -10.57
N GLY A 117 -31.63 -2.07 -9.68
CA GLY A 117 -32.65 -1.19 -9.08
C GLY A 117 -32.13 0.12 -8.49
N ALA A 118 -32.97 1.16 -8.47
CA ALA A 118 -32.64 2.51 -8.02
C ALA A 118 -32.14 2.59 -6.56
N GLN A 119 -32.62 1.71 -5.69
CA GLN A 119 -32.18 1.61 -4.30
C GLN A 119 -30.74 1.07 -4.20
N ALA A 120 -30.41 0.02 -4.95
CA ALA A 120 -29.08 -0.57 -4.97
C ALA A 120 -28.02 0.39 -5.56
N ALA A 121 -28.41 1.23 -6.52
CA ALA A 121 -27.56 2.30 -7.04
C ALA A 121 -27.28 3.38 -5.98
N ASN A 122 -28.26 3.75 -5.16
CA ASN A 122 -28.07 4.72 -4.07
C ASN A 122 -27.21 4.15 -2.94
N ASP A 123 -27.37 2.88 -2.60
CA ASP A 123 -26.56 2.20 -1.59
C ASP A 123 -25.08 2.13 -2.02
N THR A 124 -24.83 1.85 -3.29
CA THR A 124 -23.47 1.83 -3.88
C THR A 124 -22.81 3.21 -3.82
N LYS A 125 -23.53 4.27 -4.19
CA LYS A 125 -23.03 5.66 -4.08
C LYS A 125 -22.71 6.05 -2.64
N THR A 126 -23.57 5.66 -1.71
CA THR A 126 -23.38 5.92 -0.28
C THR A 126 -22.17 5.18 0.26
N ALA A 127 -21.99 3.91 -0.11
CA ALA A 127 -20.81 3.13 0.25
C ALA A 127 -19.52 3.74 -0.29
N LEU A 128 -19.50 4.16 -1.56
CA LEU A 128 -18.35 4.84 -2.16
C LEU A 128 -18.03 6.18 -1.47
N PHE A 129 -19.04 6.94 -1.07
CA PHE A 129 -18.85 8.19 -0.32
C PHE A 129 -18.15 7.92 1.03
N PHE A 130 -18.67 6.99 1.82
CA PHE A 130 -18.07 6.64 3.12
C PHE A 130 -16.68 6.02 2.97
N TRP A 131 -16.50 5.15 1.98
CA TRP A 131 -15.18 4.59 1.67
C TRP A 131 -14.17 5.68 1.32
N THR A 132 -14.58 6.67 0.52
CA THR A 132 -13.73 7.81 0.16
C THR A 132 -13.36 8.63 1.40
N LEU A 133 -14.31 8.85 2.32
CA LEU A 133 -14.05 9.63 3.53
C LEU A 133 -13.15 8.89 4.53
N ILE A 134 -13.40 7.60 4.75
CA ILE A 134 -12.72 6.80 5.78
C ILE A 134 -11.37 6.28 5.29
N PHE A 135 -11.27 5.87 4.03
CA PHE A 135 -10.06 5.26 3.47
C PHE A 135 -9.44 6.14 2.38
N GLY A 136 -10.25 6.64 1.43
CA GLY A 136 -9.73 7.40 0.29
C GLY A 136 -8.90 8.63 0.70
N LEU A 137 -9.52 9.55 1.43
CA LEU A 137 -8.96 10.83 1.86
C LEU A 137 -7.73 10.67 2.76
N PRO A 138 -7.73 9.82 3.80
CA PRO A 138 -6.55 9.62 4.63
C PRO A 138 -5.36 9.04 3.88
N TYR A 139 -5.58 8.05 2.99
CA TYR A 139 -4.50 7.48 2.17
C TYR A 139 -3.98 8.49 1.14
N LEU A 140 -4.87 9.27 0.52
CA LEU A 140 -4.49 10.31 -0.43
C LEU A 140 -3.70 11.43 0.26
N GLY A 141 -4.26 11.99 1.33
CA GLY A 141 -3.64 13.08 2.08
C GLY A 141 -2.34 12.66 2.74
N GLY A 142 -2.32 11.53 3.45
CA GLY A 142 -1.12 10.98 4.08
C GLY A 142 -0.07 10.58 3.06
N GLY A 143 -0.47 9.92 1.97
CA GLY A 143 0.43 9.52 0.88
C GLY A 143 1.09 10.71 0.19
N LEU A 144 0.31 11.75 -0.15
CA LEU A 144 0.83 12.98 -0.74
C LEU A 144 1.75 13.73 0.24
N LEU A 145 1.33 13.89 1.50
CA LEU A 145 2.11 14.60 2.52
C LEU A 145 3.48 13.93 2.75
N LEU A 146 3.51 12.60 2.84
CA LEU A 146 4.76 11.83 2.98
C LEU A 146 5.63 11.91 1.73
N THR A 147 5.03 11.82 0.53
CA THR A 147 5.76 11.87 -0.74
C THR A 147 6.37 13.25 -0.98
N ILE A 148 5.59 14.31 -0.79
CA ILE A 148 6.02 15.70 -0.96
C ILE A 148 7.03 16.05 0.14
N GLY A 149 6.72 15.79 1.41
CA GLY A 149 7.59 16.08 2.54
C GLY A 149 8.94 15.35 2.43
N GLY A 150 8.92 14.06 2.08
CA GLY A 150 10.13 13.27 1.83
C GLY A 150 10.94 13.82 0.65
N SER A 151 10.28 14.19 -0.45
CA SER A 151 10.95 14.79 -1.61
C SER A 151 11.61 16.12 -1.29
N VAL A 152 10.97 16.97 -0.48
CA VAL A 152 11.54 18.24 -0.01
C VAL A 152 12.77 18.00 0.87
N LEU A 153 12.72 17.02 1.78
CA LEU A 153 13.88 16.66 2.61
C LEU A 153 15.08 16.20 1.76
N ILE A 154 14.84 15.43 0.70
CA ILE A 154 15.88 14.99 -0.24
C ILE A 154 16.43 16.18 -1.03
N ARG A 155 15.58 17.10 -1.50
CA ARG A 155 16.00 18.29 -2.28
C ARG A 155 16.81 19.28 -1.45
N LYS A 156 16.40 19.57 -0.21
CA LYS A 156 17.13 20.49 0.68
C LYS A 156 18.56 20.01 1.01
N ARG A 157 18.86 18.73 0.84
CA ARG A 157 20.21 18.16 0.95
C ARG A 157 21.09 18.42 -0.30
N ARG A 158 20.46 18.55 -1.48
CA ARG A 158 21.17 18.76 -2.75
C ARG A 158 21.46 20.22 -3.05
N ALA A 159 20.74 21.15 -2.43
CA ALA A 159 21.03 22.58 -2.56
C ALA A 159 22.40 22.87 -1.94
N PRO A 160 23.39 23.35 -2.72
CA PRO A 160 24.63 23.87 -2.14
C PRO A 160 24.28 25.00 -1.18
N ALA A 161 24.96 25.08 -0.04
CA ALA A 161 25.02 26.33 0.69
C ALA A 161 25.59 27.36 -0.29
N LEU A 162 24.78 28.37 -0.66
CA LEU A 162 25.30 29.55 -1.34
C LEU A 162 26.34 30.15 -0.38
N GLN A 163 27.61 29.91 -0.66
CA GLN A 163 28.75 30.64 -0.12
C GLN A 163 29.06 31.79 -1.08
#